data_AF-A0A1X0QG39-F1
#
_entry.id   AF-A0A1X0QG39-F1
#
_cell.length_a   1.000
_cell.length_b   1.000
_cell.length_c   1.000
_cell.angle_alpha   90.00
_cell.angle_beta   90.00
_cell.angle_gamma   90.00
#
_symmetry.space_group_name_H-M   'P 1'
#
loop_
_entity.id
_entity.type
_entity.pdbx_description
1 polymer ?
#
loop_
_entity_poly.entity_id
_entity_poly.type
_entity_poly.pdbx_seq_one_letter_code
_entity_poly.pdbx_strand_id
1 'polypeptide(L)'
;MIEKETKEELEEFNWNNSEIYISDDEIKEIESRVGISSLFFRIFEKICSFVFIILIFLRALWYLFNLYSIFDNNLKINFMIESGLLISGIFLFISLIFNIILFVFKKTKLFYTIDYYITVIKLFVVILWLLTSYYLIDFIFIDSMKSFNLIMKRCIEIAILFTVILMFFSLLIKKLKLLFIKKSLTNKMKYVENTEKILKRIQSFNKSSTLITHSNDSIVNISRLESSKSFDLINESEEGMLLKKPTLNNINEAINLAKDVFKKLSTNNIDINFESFSKIFEDKQEALVAFDYFDYSNDQLVHKKEFRDTIINFYQERLILTKSLKSVKSFCNVIVRLIYVIILFISFLLSLIILKVSITKFLSVLASSGFVIHIFGANMIDKIVKSILLLISHPYDIGDEVIVSNEELKVFKMGLLSTSFINIEGHILKFNNSDLLNNKIFNMTKAPEKILIFNFSLPSEIPNSKLIQLKNKIYDFLKENFFDYHDTFKIVNEEKTGSSIKNIRASIVLKCKGYKNKPKRFMLRAAFISYLSQICQNLKISLDH
;
A
#
# COMPACT_ATOMS: atom_id res chain seq x y z
N MET A 1 20.71 -25.07 44.50
CA MET A 1 20.29 -24.97 43.08
C MET A 1 19.03 -24.11 42.95
N ILE A 2 18.09 -24.22 43.88
CA ILE A 2 16.86 -23.38 43.97
C ILE A 2 17.16 -21.90 44.30
N GLU A 3 18.28 -21.57 44.94
CA GLU A 3 18.70 -20.16 45.19
C GLU A 3 19.42 -19.48 44.01
N LYS A 4 19.70 -20.21 42.92
CA LYS A 4 20.26 -19.60 41.70
C LYS A 4 19.15 -19.17 40.72
N GLU A 5 17.99 -19.82 40.76
CA GLU A 5 16.84 -19.47 39.92
C GLU A 5 16.13 -18.19 40.40
N THR A 6 16.16 -17.87 41.70
CA THR A 6 15.57 -16.62 42.23
C THR A 6 16.44 -15.37 42.05
N LYS A 7 17.68 -15.52 41.57
CA LYS A 7 18.59 -14.39 41.30
C LYS A 7 18.62 -13.95 39.83
N GLU A 8 18.08 -14.74 38.91
CA GLU A 8 17.92 -14.34 37.50
C GLU A 8 16.67 -13.46 37.27
N GLU A 9 15.73 -13.41 38.22
CA GLU A 9 14.48 -12.63 38.12
C GLU A 9 14.59 -11.14 38.50
N LEU A 10 15.81 -10.64 38.79
CA LEU A 10 16.08 -9.22 39.06
C LEU A 10 17.06 -8.60 38.05
N GLU A 11 17.18 -9.15 36.84
CA GLU A 11 17.66 -8.34 35.73
C GLU A 11 16.58 -7.30 35.39
N GLU A 12 16.87 -6.04 35.70
CA GLU A 12 16.01 -4.89 35.44
C GLU A 12 15.61 -4.89 33.95
N PHE A 13 14.36 -5.29 33.65
CA PHE A 13 13.88 -5.47 32.28
C PHE A 13 14.27 -4.26 31.40
N ASN A 14 15.15 -4.51 30.43
CA ASN A 14 15.69 -3.47 29.58
C ASN A 14 14.68 -3.09 28.48
N TRP A 15 13.95 -1.99 28.73
CA TRP A 15 12.98 -1.43 27.80
C TRP A 15 13.56 -1.07 26.41
N ASN A 16 14.88 -0.87 26.29
CA ASN A 16 15.52 -0.46 25.04
C ASN A 16 16.07 -1.64 24.21
N ASN A 17 15.96 -2.89 24.68
CA ASN A 17 16.46 -4.06 23.95
C ASN A 17 15.28 -4.79 23.29
N SER A 18 14.96 -4.44 22.04
CA SER A 18 13.96 -5.15 21.22
C SER A 18 14.65 -5.77 20.01
N GLU A 19 14.47 -7.06 19.76
CA GLU A 19 15.07 -7.73 18.59
C GLU A 19 14.38 -7.36 17.26
N ILE A 20 13.33 -6.54 17.34
CA ILE A 20 12.37 -6.28 16.25
C ILE A 20 12.78 -5.03 15.44
N TYR A 21 13.98 -4.47 15.61
CA TYR A 21 14.39 -3.23 14.93
C TYR A 21 14.45 -3.35 13.40
N ILE A 22 13.47 -2.77 12.71
CA ILE A 22 13.65 -2.28 11.34
C ILE A 22 14.29 -0.89 11.47
N SER A 23 15.46 -0.68 10.89
CA SER A 23 16.13 0.63 10.93
C SER A 23 15.23 1.74 10.37
N ASP A 24 15.16 2.86 11.12
CA ASP A 24 14.36 4.06 10.79
C ASP A 24 14.92 4.84 9.57
N ASP A 25 16.06 4.41 9.02
CA ASP A 25 16.92 5.19 8.11
C ASP A 25 16.38 5.52 6.70
N GLU A 26 15.11 5.25 6.37
CA GLU A 26 14.58 5.48 5.01
C GLU A 26 13.27 6.26 4.91
N ILE A 27 12.89 7.03 5.94
CA ILE A 27 11.78 7.99 5.84
C ILE A 27 12.32 9.41 5.68
N LYS A 28 13.13 9.64 4.65
CA LYS A 28 13.20 10.98 4.07
C LYS A 28 11.89 11.21 3.32
N GLU A 29 11.08 12.14 3.83
CA GLU A 29 9.97 12.74 3.10
C GLU A 29 10.52 13.18 1.74
N ILE A 30 10.09 12.49 0.69
CA ILE A 30 10.35 12.98 -0.66
C ILE A 30 9.42 14.16 -0.80
N GLU A 31 9.98 15.38 -0.74
CA GLU A 31 9.29 16.62 -1.06
C GLU A 31 8.31 16.38 -2.21
N SER A 32 7.04 16.69 -1.97
CA SER A 32 5.99 16.55 -2.97
C SER A 32 6.38 17.35 -4.20
N ARG A 33 6.86 16.65 -5.24
CA ARG A 33 7.16 17.28 -6.53
C ARG A 33 5.91 18.01 -6.98
N VAL A 34 6.02 19.33 -7.14
CA VAL A 34 4.99 20.19 -7.74
C VAL A 34 4.41 19.47 -8.95
N GLY A 35 3.10 19.21 -8.93
CA GLY A 35 2.45 18.38 -9.93
C GLY A 35 2.76 18.91 -11.34
N ILE A 36 3.19 18.03 -12.24
CA ILE A 36 3.68 18.37 -13.59
C ILE A 36 2.68 19.27 -14.35
N SER A 37 1.38 19.05 -14.15
CA SER A 37 0.30 19.87 -14.74
C SER A 37 0.27 21.31 -14.21
N SER A 38 0.60 21.52 -12.93
CA SER A 38 0.66 22.85 -12.33
C SER A 38 1.89 23.63 -12.79
N LEU A 39 3.02 22.96 -13.02
CA LEU A 39 4.20 23.52 -13.67
C LEU A 39 3.89 23.90 -15.12
N PHE A 40 3.28 23.00 -15.88
CA PHE A 40 2.90 23.25 -17.28
C PHE A 40 1.99 24.47 -17.43
N PHE A 41 0.94 24.58 -16.61
CA PHE A 41 0.03 25.74 -16.64
C PHE A 41 0.76 27.05 -16.35
N ARG A 42 1.66 27.08 -15.36
CA ARG A 42 2.47 28.27 -15.03
C ARG A 42 3.45 28.62 -16.14
N ILE A 43 4.05 27.63 -16.79
CA ILE A 43 4.93 27.84 -17.95
C ILE A 43 4.13 28.39 -19.13
N PHE A 44 2.96 27.81 -19.42
CA PHE A 44 2.07 28.25 -20.49
C PHE A 44 1.58 29.69 -20.27
N GLU A 45 1.23 30.04 -19.03
CA GLU A 45 0.86 31.40 -18.66
C GLU A 45 2.00 32.40 -18.89
N LYS A 46 3.23 32.03 -18.55
CA LYS A 46 4.42 32.84 -18.86
C LYS A 46 4.70 32.94 -20.37
N ILE A 47 4.47 31.88 -21.14
CA ILE A 47 4.62 31.93 -22.60
C ILE A 47 3.58 32.88 -23.19
N CYS A 48 2.31 32.78 -22.76
CA CYS A 48 1.26 33.66 -23.24
C CYS A 48 1.53 35.13 -22.88
N SER A 49 2.04 35.41 -21.66
CA SER A 49 2.41 36.78 -21.29
C SER A 49 3.59 37.30 -22.10
N PHE A 50 4.59 36.47 -22.36
CA PHE A 50 5.74 36.84 -23.20
C PHE A 50 5.32 37.13 -24.64
N VAL A 51 4.49 36.27 -25.23
CA VAL A 51 3.92 36.46 -26.58
C VAL A 51 3.11 37.75 -26.65
N PHE A 52 2.26 38.02 -25.65
CA PHE A 52 1.46 39.24 -25.58
C PHE A 52 2.33 40.50 -25.54
N ILE A 53 3.39 40.51 -24.71
CA ILE A 53 4.33 41.64 -24.59
C ILE A 53 5.08 41.87 -25.91
N ILE A 54 5.56 40.80 -26.56
CA ILE A 54 6.23 40.90 -27.86
C ILE A 54 5.30 41.48 -28.93
N LEU A 55 4.05 41.00 -28.98
CA LEU A 55 3.09 41.48 -29.97
C LEU A 55 2.73 42.96 -29.73
N ILE A 56 2.62 43.40 -28.48
CA ILE A 56 2.45 44.83 -28.14
C ILE A 56 3.66 45.64 -28.61
N PHE A 57 4.87 45.14 -28.36
CA PHE A 57 6.10 45.82 -28.77
C PHE A 57 6.21 45.91 -30.30
N LEU A 58 5.92 44.82 -31.02
CA LEU A 58 5.86 44.80 -32.48
C LEU A 58 4.80 45.77 -33.01
N ARG A 59 3.64 45.86 -32.35
CA ARG A 59 2.57 46.82 -32.69
C ARG A 59 3.03 48.27 -32.48
N ALA A 60 3.72 48.55 -31.37
CA ALA A 60 4.27 49.86 -31.08
C ALA A 60 5.36 50.27 -32.07
N LEU A 61 6.27 49.35 -32.43
CA LEU A 61 7.27 49.56 -33.48
C LEU A 61 6.61 49.85 -34.83
N TRP A 62 5.54 49.12 -35.18
CA TRP A 62 4.79 49.35 -36.40
C TRP A 62 4.28 50.80 -36.48
N TYR A 63 3.73 51.31 -35.37
CA TYR A 63 3.21 52.68 -35.29
C TYR A 63 4.32 53.74 -35.27
N LEU A 64 5.37 53.51 -34.47
CA LEU A 64 6.49 54.46 -34.29
C LEU A 64 7.29 54.69 -35.57
N PHE A 65 7.55 53.64 -36.34
CA PHE A 65 8.31 53.71 -37.59
C PHE A 65 7.44 53.99 -38.82
N ASN A 66 6.13 54.21 -38.62
CA ASN A 66 5.16 54.45 -39.69
C ASN A 66 5.28 53.42 -40.83
N LEU A 67 5.52 52.15 -40.46
CA LEU A 67 5.76 51.03 -41.38
C LEU A 67 4.54 50.68 -42.25
N TYR A 68 3.43 51.42 -42.10
CA TYR A 68 2.24 51.34 -42.92
C TYR A 68 2.57 51.60 -44.41
N SER A 69 3.44 52.57 -44.72
CA SER A 69 3.75 52.92 -46.12
C SER A 69 4.73 51.97 -46.83
N ILE A 70 5.51 51.18 -46.08
CA ILE A 70 6.51 50.25 -46.64
C ILE A 70 5.90 48.87 -46.92
N PHE A 71 4.85 48.51 -46.18
CA PHE A 71 4.23 47.19 -46.18
C PHE A 71 2.74 47.22 -46.60
N ASP A 72 2.36 48.13 -47.49
CA ASP A 72 0.97 48.31 -47.99
C ASP A 72 0.33 46.99 -48.50
N ASN A 73 1.13 46.01 -48.92
CA ASN A 73 0.65 44.68 -49.37
C ASN A 73 0.57 43.59 -48.28
N ASN A 74 0.97 43.87 -47.05
CA ASN A 74 1.02 42.88 -45.96
C ASN A 74 -0.13 43.03 -44.94
N LEU A 75 -1.35 43.29 -45.42
CA LEU A 75 -2.61 43.17 -44.65
C LEU A 75 -2.62 41.90 -43.78
N LYS A 76 -2.06 40.80 -44.30
CA LYS A 76 -1.92 39.51 -43.63
C LYS A 76 -1.17 39.59 -42.29
N ILE A 77 -0.07 40.32 -42.21
CA ILE A 77 0.77 40.42 -41.00
C ILE A 77 0.04 41.22 -39.92
N ASN A 78 -0.71 42.25 -40.30
CA ASN A 78 -1.45 43.11 -39.38
C ASN A 78 -2.57 42.32 -38.69
N PHE A 79 -3.36 41.58 -39.47
CA PHE A 79 -4.40 40.69 -38.93
C PHE A 79 -3.82 39.54 -38.07
N MET A 80 -2.61 39.05 -38.38
CA MET A 80 -1.93 38.06 -37.56
C MET A 80 -1.50 38.62 -36.19
N ILE A 81 -1.00 39.85 -36.14
CA ILE A 81 -0.62 40.49 -34.87
C ILE A 81 -1.86 40.80 -34.02
N GLU A 82 -2.92 41.33 -34.62
CA GLU A 82 -4.19 41.63 -33.92
C GLU A 82 -4.87 40.38 -33.36
N SER A 83 -4.94 39.30 -34.16
CA SER A 83 -5.49 38.03 -33.68
C SER A 83 -4.64 37.41 -32.57
N GLY A 84 -3.30 37.50 -32.66
CA GLY A 84 -2.39 37.04 -31.61
C GLY A 84 -2.57 37.80 -30.29
N LEU A 85 -2.73 39.12 -30.34
CA LEU A 85 -2.98 39.98 -29.17
C LEU A 85 -4.29 39.63 -28.50
N LEU A 86 -5.36 39.46 -29.28
CA LEU A 86 -6.68 39.16 -28.75
C LEU A 86 -6.72 37.77 -28.11
N ILE A 87 -6.18 36.75 -28.78
CA ILE A 87 -6.11 35.38 -28.27
C ILE A 87 -5.30 35.30 -26.97
N SER A 88 -4.10 35.89 -26.93
CA SER A 88 -3.24 35.84 -25.74
C SER A 88 -3.75 36.73 -24.59
N GLY A 89 -4.35 37.90 -24.90
CA GLY A 89 -4.95 38.79 -23.91
C GLY A 89 -6.14 38.16 -23.19
N ILE A 90 -7.01 37.45 -23.91
CA ILE A 90 -8.16 36.76 -23.31
C ILE A 90 -7.70 35.64 -22.36
N PHE A 91 -6.65 34.89 -22.74
CA PHE A 91 -6.09 33.88 -21.85
C PHE A 91 -5.64 34.49 -20.52
N LEU A 92 -4.88 35.58 -20.56
CA LEU A 92 -4.38 36.27 -19.37
C LEU A 92 -5.53 36.79 -18.50
N PHE A 93 -6.57 37.35 -19.12
CA PHE A 93 -7.75 37.84 -18.40
C PHE A 93 -8.49 36.72 -17.68
N ILE A 94 -8.77 35.60 -18.36
CA ILE A 94 -9.44 34.44 -17.76
C ILE A 94 -8.54 33.82 -16.66
N SER A 95 -7.23 33.71 -16.89
CA SER A 95 -6.27 33.18 -15.90
C SER A 95 -6.23 34.05 -14.63
N LEU A 96 -6.26 35.37 -14.79
CA LEU A 96 -6.28 36.32 -13.67
C LEU A 96 -7.54 36.16 -12.82
N ILE A 97 -8.72 36.12 -13.45
CA ILE A 97 -10.00 35.87 -12.76
C ILE A 97 -9.94 34.54 -11.99
N PHE A 98 -9.45 33.49 -12.64
CA PHE A 98 -9.32 32.18 -12.02
C PHE A 98 -8.39 32.18 -10.80
N ASN A 99 -7.24 32.86 -10.89
CA ASN A 99 -6.29 32.98 -9.78
C ASN A 99 -6.89 33.75 -8.58
N ILE A 100 -7.70 34.79 -8.84
CA ILE A 100 -8.46 35.50 -7.79
C ILE A 100 -9.47 34.55 -7.14
N ILE A 101 -10.23 33.80 -7.93
CA ILE A 101 -11.21 32.82 -7.42
C ILE A 101 -10.51 31.78 -6.53
N LEU A 102 -9.38 31.21 -6.99
CA LEU A 102 -8.58 30.27 -6.19
C LEU A 102 -8.06 30.89 -4.89
N PHE A 103 -7.63 32.15 -4.92
CA PHE A 103 -7.17 32.85 -3.72
C PHE A 103 -8.29 33.01 -2.69
N VAL A 104 -9.50 33.36 -3.13
CA VAL A 104 -10.69 33.46 -2.26
C VAL A 104 -11.07 32.10 -1.68
N PHE A 105 -11.07 31.04 -2.50
CA PHE A 105 -11.33 29.67 -2.03
C PHE A 105 -10.27 29.18 -1.03
N LYS A 106 -8.99 29.52 -1.24
CA LYS A 106 -7.91 29.21 -0.30
C LYS A 106 -8.04 29.94 1.04
N LYS A 107 -8.70 31.10 1.08
CA LYS A 107 -8.88 31.86 2.33
C LYS A 107 -10.07 31.35 3.16
N THR A 108 -11.05 30.69 2.54
CA THR A 108 -12.32 30.31 3.16
C THR A 108 -12.33 28.93 3.87
N LYS A 109 -11.17 28.26 4.03
CA LYS A 109 -11.03 26.98 4.75
C LYS A 109 -11.97 25.83 4.29
N LEU A 110 -12.58 25.91 3.11
CA LEU A 110 -13.41 24.86 2.46
C LEU A 110 -12.54 23.69 1.91
N PHE A 111 -11.58 23.24 2.72
CA PHE A 111 -10.35 22.53 2.33
C PHE A 111 -10.49 21.02 2.36
N TYR A 112 -10.51 20.42 1.16
CA TYR A 112 -9.74 19.23 0.77
C TYR A 112 -10.08 18.84 -0.68
N THR A 113 -11.36 18.98 -1.02
CA THR A 113 -11.92 18.64 -2.33
C THR A 113 -11.40 19.52 -3.46
N ILE A 114 -11.10 20.80 -3.19
CA ILE A 114 -10.68 21.73 -4.26
C ILE A 114 -9.28 21.42 -4.79
N ASP A 115 -8.32 21.07 -3.93
CA ASP A 115 -6.97 20.68 -4.38
C ASP A 115 -7.00 19.42 -5.24
N TYR A 116 -7.90 18.48 -4.94
CA TYR A 116 -8.14 17.31 -5.76
C TYR A 116 -8.61 17.67 -7.19
N TYR A 117 -9.48 18.68 -7.33
CA TYR A 117 -10.02 19.11 -8.63
C TYR A 117 -9.21 20.20 -9.33
N ILE A 118 -8.18 20.78 -8.71
CA ILE A 118 -7.47 21.96 -9.25
C ILE A 118 -6.92 21.74 -10.67
N THR A 119 -6.44 20.53 -10.99
CA THR A 119 -5.96 20.19 -12.34
C THR A 119 -7.08 20.23 -13.38
N VAL A 120 -8.26 19.75 -13.01
CA VAL A 120 -9.43 19.67 -13.89
C VAL A 120 -9.98 21.07 -14.13
N ILE A 121 -10.06 21.88 -13.07
CA ILE A 121 -10.51 23.27 -13.17
C ILE A 121 -9.54 24.09 -14.05
N LYS A 122 -8.22 23.88 -13.95
CA LYS A 122 -7.24 24.51 -14.85
C LYS A 122 -7.45 24.12 -16.32
N LEU A 123 -7.74 22.86 -16.61
CA LEU A 123 -8.05 22.42 -17.99
C LEU A 123 -9.36 23.01 -18.49
N PHE A 124 -10.37 23.14 -17.62
CA PHE A 124 -11.62 23.81 -17.93
C PHE A 124 -11.42 25.30 -18.31
N VAL A 125 -10.54 26.00 -17.61
CA VAL A 125 -10.14 27.38 -17.95
C VAL A 125 -9.54 27.45 -19.36
N VAL A 126 -8.68 26.50 -19.73
CA VAL A 126 -8.11 26.45 -21.08
C VAL A 126 -9.20 26.17 -22.14
N ILE A 127 -10.16 25.29 -21.86
CA ILE A 127 -11.29 25.01 -22.76
C ILE A 127 -12.14 26.27 -22.97
N LEU A 128 -12.47 27.00 -21.90
CA LEU A 128 -13.20 28.28 -21.99
C LEU A 128 -12.45 29.29 -22.86
N TRP A 129 -11.14 29.40 -22.67
CA TRP A 129 -10.31 30.27 -23.49
C TRP A 129 -10.32 29.85 -24.98
N LEU A 130 -10.23 28.56 -25.27
CA LEU A 130 -10.25 28.08 -26.67
C LEU A 130 -11.62 28.29 -27.33
N LEU A 131 -12.72 28.08 -26.61
CA LEU A 131 -14.08 28.32 -27.12
C LEU A 131 -14.33 29.81 -27.42
N THR A 132 -13.92 30.68 -26.51
CA THR A 132 -14.00 32.14 -26.71
C THR A 132 -13.13 32.59 -27.87
N SER A 133 -11.91 32.04 -27.98
CA SER A 133 -11.01 32.29 -29.12
C SER A 133 -11.59 31.80 -30.45
N TYR A 134 -12.27 30.65 -30.48
CA TYR A 134 -12.93 30.12 -31.67
C TYR A 134 -13.99 31.07 -32.22
N TYR A 135 -14.86 31.58 -31.33
CA TYR A 135 -15.94 32.50 -31.71
C TYR A 135 -15.41 33.86 -32.19
N LEU A 136 -14.39 34.39 -31.52
CA LEU A 136 -13.87 35.73 -31.80
C LEU A 136 -13.09 35.82 -33.11
N ILE A 137 -12.55 34.71 -33.62
CA ILE A 137 -11.85 34.70 -34.91
C ILE A 137 -12.76 35.10 -36.08
N ASP A 138 -14.05 34.75 -36.03
CA ASP A 138 -15.01 35.14 -37.09
C ASP A 138 -15.25 36.65 -37.14
N PHE A 139 -15.15 37.32 -35.99
CA PHE A 139 -15.30 38.77 -35.92
C PHE A 139 -14.07 39.53 -36.47
N ILE A 140 -12.89 38.91 -36.44
CA ILE A 140 -11.62 39.52 -36.88
C ILE A 140 -11.42 39.37 -38.39
N PHE A 141 -11.83 38.25 -38.98
CA PHE A 141 -11.57 37.91 -40.39
C PHE A 141 -12.84 38.00 -41.23
N ILE A 142 -13.34 39.23 -41.47
CA ILE A 142 -14.66 39.42 -42.08
C ILE A 142 -14.72 39.12 -43.59
N ASP A 143 -13.63 39.18 -44.38
CA ASP A 143 -13.70 38.67 -45.78
C ASP A 143 -12.36 38.42 -46.51
N SER A 144 -11.24 39.02 -46.08
CA SER A 144 -9.99 39.06 -46.86
C SER A 144 -9.11 37.79 -46.79
N MET A 145 -9.32 36.89 -45.82
CA MET A 145 -8.40 35.77 -45.52
C MET A 145 -9.11 34.45 -45.12
N LYS A 146 -10.09 34.01 -45.91
CA LYS A 146 -10.90 32.79 -45.65
C LYS A 146 -10.06 31.52 -45.42
N SER A 147 -8.95 31.35 -46.14
CA SER A 147 -8.06 30.18 -45.99
C SER A 147 -7.31 30.17 -44.66
N PHE A 148 -6.87 31.32 -44.17
CA PHE A 148 -6.18 31.44 -42.88
C PHE A 148 -7.14 31.24 -41.71
N ASN A 149 -8.35 31.82 -41.79
CA ASN A 149 -9.41 31.60 -40.80
C ASN A 149 -9.74 30.09 -40.68
N LEU A 150 -9.89 29.38 -41.81
CA LEU A 150 -10.14 27.93 -41.82
C LEU A 150 -9.04 27.12 -41.11
N ILE A 151 -7.77 27.47 -41.34
CA ILE A 151 -6.63 26.78 -40.71
C ILE A 151 -6.60 27.05 -39.21
N MET A 152 -6.77 28.31 -38.79
CA MET A 152 -6.79 28.70 -37.38
C MET A 152 -7.94 28.03 -36.61
N LYS A 153 -9.14 27.95 -37.22
CA LYS A 153 -10.27 27.23 -36.64
C LYS A 153 -9.98 25.76 -36.43
N ARG A 154 -9.38 25.07 -37.42
CA ARG A 154 -8.98 23.66 -37.28
C ARG A 154 -7.94 23.48 -36.18
N CYS A 155 -6.97 24.39 -36.04
CA CYS A 155 -5.99 24.34 -34.95
C CYS A 155 -6.67 24.47 -33.58
N ILE A 156 -7.68 25.34 -33.45
CA ILE A 156 -8.43 25.50 -32.20
C ILE A 156 -9.34 24.30 -31.95
N GLU A 157 -10.00 23.75 -32.96
CA GLU A 157 -10.79 22.52 -32.84
C GLU A 157 -9.93 21.34 -32.33
N ILE A 158 -8.70 21.21 -32.85
CA ILE A 158 -7.72 20.23 -32.37
C ILE A 158 -7.35 20.49 -30.91
N ALA A 159 -7.07 21.74 -30.54
CA ALA A 159 -6.71 22.11 -29.18
C ALA A 159 -7.88 21.85 -28.19
N ILE A 160 -9.12 22.13 -28.59
CA ILE A 160 -10.33 21.85 -27.80
C ILE A 160 -10.45 20.34 -27.61
N LEU A 161 -10.38 19.57 -28.69
CA LEU A 161 -10.49 18.11 -28.63
C LEU A 161 -9.40 17.51 -27.71
N PHE A 162 -8.16 17.94 -27.87
CA PHE A 162 -7.04 17.50 -27.05
C PHE A 162 -7.24 17.81 -25.56
N THR A 163 -7.66 19.04 -25.23
CA THR A 163 -7.88 19.47 -23.85
C THR A 163 -9.06 18.78 -23.19
N VAL A 164 -10.16 18.53 -23.93
CA VAL A 164 -11.32 17.77 -23.45
C VAL A 164 -10.95 16.32 -23.16
N ILE A 165 -10.22 15.66 -24.06
CA ILE A 165 -9.73 14.29 -23.86
C ILE A 165 -8.85 14.23 -22.60
N LEU A 166 -7.88 15.13 -22.48
CA LEU A 166 -7.02 15.19 -21.29
C LEU A 166 -7.82 15.43 -20.00
N MET A 167 -8.83 16.29 -20.02
CA MET A 167 -9.68 16.56 -18.87
C MET A 167 -10.44 15.31 -18.43
N PHE A 168 -11.09 14.61 -19.37
CA PHE A 168 -11.84 13.38 -19.11
C PHE A 168 -10.94 12.29 -18.53
N PHE A 169 -9.81 12.01 -19.17
CA PHE A 169 -8.90 10.97 -18.70
C PHE A 169 -8.20 11.35 -17.40
N SER A 170 -7.92 12.64 -17.14
CA SER A 170 -7.36 13.08 -15.86
C SER A 170 -8.29 12.75 -14.69
N LEU A 171 -9.61 12.98 -14.86
CA LEU A 171 -10.62 12.59 -13.88
C LEU A 171 -10.68 11.07 -13.68
N LEU A 172 -10.73 10.31 -14.79
CA LEU A 172 -10.79 8.86 -14.76
C LEU A 172 -9.57 8.26 -14.04
N ILE A 173 -8.36 8.71 -14.40
CA ILE A 173 -7.10 8.26 -13.83
C ILE A 173 -7.04 8.56 -12.32
N LYS A 174 -7.43 9.76 -11.89
CA LYS A 174 -7.46 10.11 -10.46
C LYS A 174 -8.40 9.19 -9.68
N LYS A 175 -9.57 8.88 -10.23
CA LYS A 175 -10.55 7.97 -9.61
C LYS A 175 -10.02 6.53 -9.54
N LEU A 176 -9.45 6.03 -10.64
CA LEU A 176 -8.85 4.69 -10.71
C LEU A 176 -7.67 4.52 -9.75
N LYS A 177 -6.76 5.51 -9.69
CA LYS A 177 -5.62 5.52 -8.76
C LYS A 177 -6.09 5.37 -7.31
N LEU A 178 -7.12 6.14 -6.92
CA LEU A 178 -7.65 6.10 -5.56
C LEU A 178 -8.33 4.76 -5.23
N LEU A 179 -9.14 4.24 -6.16
CA LEU A 179 -9.78 2.93 -6.01
C LEU A 179 -8.75 1.80 -5.88
N PHE A 180 -7.72 1.82 -6.72
CA PHE A 180 -6.66 0.82 -6.72
C PHE A 180 -5.89 0.81 -5.40
N ILE A 181 -5.44 1.98 -4.93
CA ILE A 181 -4.73 2.10 -3.65
C ILE A 181 -5.62 1.62 -2.50
N LYS A 182 -6.87 2.08 -2.46
CA LYS A 182 -7.82 1.70 -1.40
C LYS A 182 -8.02 0.19 -1.36
N LYS A 183 -8.26 -0.43 -2.53
CA LYS A 183 -8.51 -1.87 -2.63
C LYS A 183 -7.26 -2.68 -2.27
N SER A 184 -6.10 -2.31 -2.82
CA SER A 184 -4.83 -3.02 -2.63
C SER A 184 -4.39 -3.10 -1.17
N LEU A 185 -4.71 -2.09 -0.36
CA LEU A 185 -4.23 -2.01 1.03
C LEU A 185 -5.35 -2.12 2.08
N THR A 186 -6.56 -2.51 1.67
CA THR A 186 -7.77 -2.49 2.53
C THR A 186 -7.53 -3.13 3.90
N ASN A 187 -6.95 -4.33 3.92
CA ASN A 187 -6.75 -5.10 5.16
C ASN A 187 -5.71 -4.44 6.07
N LYS A 188 -4.59 -4.00 5.50
CA LYS A 188 -3.52 -3.32 6.25
C LYS A 188 -3.99 -1.98 6.80
N MET A 189 -4.76 -1.22 6.03
CA MET A 189 -5.36 0.04 6.51
C MET A 189 -6.36 -0.20 7.64
N LYS A 190 -7.23 -1.22 7.54
CA LYS A 190 -8.19 -1.54 8.60
C LYS A 190 -7.50 -1.99 9.89
N TYR A 191 -6.46 -2.82 9.78
CA TYR A 191 -5.65 -3.23 10.91
C TYR A 191 -5.02 -2.01 11.61
N VAL A 192 -4.29 -1.18 10.86
CA VAL A 192 -3.63 0.02 11.40
C VAL A 192 -4.65 1.02 11.95
N GLU A 193 -5.83 1.17 11.35
CA GLU A 193 -6.88 2.04 11.89
C GLU A 193 -7.35 1.56 13.28
N ASN A 194 -7.47 0.26 13.48
CA ASN A 194 -7.85 -0.31 14.77
C ASN A 194 -6.73 -0.14 15.81
N THR A 195 -5.47 -0.42 15.47
CA THR A 195 -4.35 -0.26 16.39
C THR A 195 -4.10 1.21 16.76
N GLU A 196 -4.31 2.15 15.83
CA GLU A 196 -4.26 3.59 16.07
C GLU A 196 -5.38 4.08 17.01
N LYS A 197 -6.57 3.46 16.97
CA LYS A 197 -7.63 3.76 17.96
C LYS A 197 -7.20 3.34 19.36
N ILE A 198 -6.64 2.14 19.49
CA ILE A 198 -6.12 1.62 20.76
C ILE A 198 -5.01 2.53 21.29
N LEU A 199 -4.03 2.90 20.45
CA LEU A 199 -2.95 3.82 20.83
C LEU A 199 -3.46 5.19 21.30
N LYS A 200 -4.51 5.74 20.66
CA LYS A 200 -5.13 7.01 21.10
C LYS A 200 -5.72 6.91 22.49
N ARG A 201 -6.42 5.81 22.80
CA ARG A 201 -6.98 5.58 24.14
C ARG A 201 -5.88 5.47 25.19
N ILE A 202 -4.83 4.69 24.90
CA ILE A 202 -3.65 4.56 25.75
C ILE A 202 -2.97 5.93 25.99
N GLN A 203 -2.79 6.74 24.94
CA GLN A 203 -2.25 8.09 25.06
C GLN A 203 -3.14 9.02 25.90
N SER A 204 -4.46 8.97 25.72
CA SER A 204 -5.39 9.78 26.52
C SER A 204 -5.35 9.41 28.00
N PHE A 205 -5.24 8.11 28.31
CA PHE A 205 -5.08 7.62 29.67
C PHE A 205 -3.74 8.07 30.29
N ASN A 206 -2.66 8.05 29.52
CA ASN A 206 -1.37 8.55 29.99
C ASN A 206 -1.41 10.05 30.33
N LYS A 207 -2.12 10.85 29.51
CA LYS A 207 -2.24 12.31 29.66
C LYS A 207 -3.22 12.76 30.75
N SER A 208 -4.35 12.06 30.93
CA SER A 208 -5.35 12.41 31.95
C SER A 208 -4.77 12.34 33.36
N SER A 209 -3.85 11.41 33.62
CA SER A 209 -3.20 11.29 34.92
C SER A 209 -2.06 12.30 35.13
N THR A 210 -1.41 12.80 34.06
CA THR A 210 -0.38 13.86 34.18
C THR A 210 -0.94 15.24 34.54
N LEU A 211 -2.22 15.49 34.24
CA LEU A 211 -2.92 16.70 34.68
C LEU A 211 -3.28 16.67 36.17
N ILE A 212 -3.31 15.49 36.79
CA ILE A 212 -3.57 15.34 38.23
C ILE A 212 -2.28 15.53 39.06
N THR A 213 -1.09 15.46 38.44
CA THR A 213 0.21 15.61 39.13
C THR A 213 0.87 16.98 38.99
N HIS A 214 0.30 17.92 38.21
CA HIS A 214 0.81 19.29 38.09
C HIS A 214 -0.31 20.33 38.22
N SER A 215 -0.99 20.34 39.36
CA SER A 215 -1.57 21.58 39.89
C SER A 215 -0.52 22.25 40.78
N ASN A 216 0.47 22.87 40.15
CA ASN A 216 1.26 24.03 40.61
C ASN A 216 2.46 24.15 39.66
N ASP A 217 2.63 25.35 39.12
CA ASP A 217 3.71 25.81 38.24
C ASP A 217 3.66 25.41 36.75
N SER A 218 2.97 26.24 35.96
CA SER A 218 3.56 27.03 34.85
C SER A 218 2.52 27.41 33.77
N ILE A 219 1.89 28.57 33.94
CA ILE A 219 0.99 29.20 32.97
C ILE A 219 1.73 29.80 31.74
N VAL A 220 3.04 29.58 31.58
CA VAL A 220 3.85 30.44 30.67
C VAL A 220 4.14 29.84 29.27
N ASN A 221 3.86 28.57 28.97
CA ASN A 221 4.31 27.98 27.69
C ASN A 221 3.23 27.73 26.61
N ILE A 222 2.02 28.26 26.77
CA ILE A 222 0.92 28.05 25.80
C ILE A 222 1.04 28.94 24.55
N SER A 223 1.84 30.02 24.57
CA SER A 223 1.86 31.00 23.47
C SER A 223 2.96 30.81 22.41
N ARG A 224 3.89 29.86 22.55
CA ARG A 224 5.00 29.65 21.59
C ARG A 224 4.84 28.45 20.65
N LEU A 225 3.77 27.67 20.78
CA LEU A 225 3.53 26.47 19.95
C LEU A 225 2.53 26.68 18.80
N GLU A 226 1.95 27.88 18.65
CA GLU A 226 0.96 28.19 17.60
C GLU A 226 1.53 29.01 16.42
N SER A 227 2.71 29.65 16.56
CA SER A 227 3.24 30.53 15.52
C SER A 227 4.14 29.85 14.47
N SER A 228 4.59 28.62 14.70
CA SER A 228 5.46 27.87 13.76
C SER A 228 4.74 26.78 12.95
N LYS A 229 3.48 26.46 13.25
CA LYS A 229 2.69 25.44 12.53
C LYS A 229 1.98 25.94 11.26
N SER A 230 2.13 27.22 10.92
CA SER A 230 1.40 27.84 9.80
C SER A 230 2.06 27.62 8.44
N PHE A 231 3.31 27.15 8.37
CA PHE A 231 4.06 27.03 7.11
C PHE A 231 4.21 25.62 6.52
N ASP A 232 3.84 24.56 7.26
CA ASP A 232 3.99 23.18 6.77
C ASP A 232 2.67 22.53 6.29
N LEU A 233 1.57 23.28 6.26
CA LEU A 233 0.24 22.77 5.89
C LEU A 233 0.02 22.58 4.37
N ILE A 234 1.07 22.69 3.54
CA ILE A 234 0.91 22.82 2.08
C ILE A 234 1.09 21.49 1.30
N ASN A 235 1.63 20.43 1.91
CA ASN A 235 1.97 19.21 1.15
C ASN A 235 1.04 18.00 1.32
N GLU A 236 -0.08 18.10 2.05
CA GLU A 236 -0.85 16.92 2.50
C GLU A 236 -2.02 16.45 1.61
N SER A 237 -2.28 17.03 0.43
CA SER A 237 -3.59 16.89 -0.26
C SER A 237 -3.98 15.49 -0.80
N GLU A 238 -3.05 14.54 -1.00
CA GLU A 238 -3.38 13.14 -1.35
C GLU A 238 -3.20 12.17 -0.17
N GLU A 239 -2.43 12.54 0.86
CA GLU A 239 -2.06 11.65 1.97
C GLU A 239 -3.03 11.68 3.13
N GLY A 240 -3.51 12.86 3.53
CA GLY A 240 -4.50 12.96 4.61
C GLY A 240 -5.88 12.40 4.24
N MET A 241 -6.17 12.21 2.95
CA MET A 241 -7.37 11.51 2.48
C MET A 241 -7.27 9.99 2.64
N LEU A 242 -6.05 9.44 2.68
CA LEU A 242 -5.80 8.00 2.76
C LEU A 242 -5.37 7.54 4.16
N LEU A 243 -4.63 8.37 4.90
CA LEU A 243 -4.19 8.10 6.26
C LEU A 243 -4.29 9.34 7.15
N LYS A 244 -4.89 9.19 8.34
CA LYS A 244 -4.82 10.19 9.41
C LYS A 244 -3.38 10.31 9.92
N LYS A 245 -2.99 11.44 10.51
CA LYS A 245 -1.65 11.64 11.10
C LYS A 245 -1.31 10.55 12.12
N PRO A 246 -0.05 10.06 12.16
CA PRO A 246 0.36 9.03 13.11
C PRO A 246 0.26 9.54 14.55
N THR A 247 -0.08 8.66 15.49
CA THR A 247 -0.10 9.01 16.92
C THR A 247 1.28 9.03 17.56
N LEU A 248 2.18 8.20 17.07
CA LEU A 248 3.56 8.05 17.55
C LEU A 248 4.50 8.40 16.40
N ASN A 249 5.50 9.24 16.65
CA ASN A 249 6.42 9.69 15.61
C ASN A 249 7.69 8.85 15.58
N ASN A 250 8.17 8.40 16.75
CA ASN A 250 9.46 7.72 16.88
C ASN A 250 9.34 6.44 17.71
N ILE A 251 10.25 5.48 17.49
CA ILE A 251 10.36 4.25 18.28
C ILE A 251 10.54 4.56 19.78
N ASN A 252 11.37 5.54 20.12
CA ASN A 252 11.61 5.93 21.51
C ASN A 252 10.34 6.46 22.21
N GLU A 253 9.46 7.13 21.46
CA GLU A 253 8.17 7.59 21.98
C GLU A 253 7.25 6.41 22.28
N ALA A 254 7.27 5.38 21.42
CA ALA A 254 6.55 4.13 21.63
C ALA A 254 7.05 3.38 22.89
N ILE A 255 8.38 3.28 23.07
CA ILE A 255 9.00 2.65 24.24
C ILE A 255 8.65 3.39 25.53
N ASN A 256 8.77 4.72 25.54
CA ASN A 256 8.46 5.54 26.71
C ASN A 256 6.98 5.44 27.09
N LEU A 257 6.08 5.50 26.11
CA LEU A 257 4.65 5.33 26.33
C LEU A 257 4.33 3.94 26.91
N ALA A 258 4.95 2.88 26.39
CA ALA A 258 4.79 1.53 26.92
C ALA A 258 5.21 1.47 28.39
N LYS A 259 6.39 2.02 28.73
CA LYS A 259 6.93 2.05 30.09
C LYS A 259 6.04 2.81 31.07
N ASP A 260 5.58 4.00 30.70
CA ASP A 260 4.78 4.87 31.56
C ASP A 260 3.39 4.28 31.84
N VAL A 261 2.74 3.74 30.81
CA VAL A 261 1.42 3.16 30.95
C VAL A 261 1.49 1.83 31.71
N PHE A 262 2.50 1.01 31.44
CA PHE A 262 2.67 -0.26 32.14
C PHE A 262 2.78 -0.06 33.65
N LYS A 263 3.67 0.85 34.08
CA LYS A 263 3.85 1.19 35.51
C LYS A 263 2.56 1.70 36.17
N LYS A 264 1.69 2.38 35.42
CA LYS A 264 0.41 2.91 35.93
C LYS A 264 -0.66 1.83 36.09
N LEU A 265 -0.61 0.78 35.28
CA LEU A 265 -1.63 -0.27 35.26
C LEU A 265 -1.25 -1.48 36.12
N SER A 266 0.04 -1.75 36.28
CA SER A 266 0.53 -2.89 37.05
C SER A 266 0.42 -2.62 38.55
N THR A 267 -0.29 -3.48 39.29
CA THR A 267 -0.37 -3.42 40.76
C THR A 267 0.94 -3.88 41.42
N ASN A 268 1.61 -4.88 40.83
CA ASN A 268 2.83 -5.48 41.37
C ASN A 268 4.09 -5.15 40.56
N ASN A 269 4.00 -4.27 39.56
CA ASN A 269 5.10 -3.96 38.63
C ASN A 269 5.66 -5.19 37.89
N ILE A 270 4.90 -6.29 37.82
CA ILE A 270 5.27 -7.54 37.16
C ILE A 270 4.39 -7.72 35.94
N ASP A 271 3.05 -7.81 36.15
CA ASP A 271 2.06 -8.09 35.10
C ASP A 271 0.82 -7.19 35.18
N ILE A 272 0.03 -7.16 34.10
CA ILE A 272 -1.26 -6.47 34.01
C ILE A 272 -2.38 -7.49 33.79
N ASN A 273 -3.42 -7.46 34.62
CA ASN A 273 -4.63 -8.26 34.44
C ASN A 273 -5.66 -7.53 33.57
N PHE A 274 -6.63 -8.29 33.03
CA PHE A 274 -7.71 -7.74 32.19
C PHE A 274 -8.48 -6.61 32.88
N GLU A 275 -8.77 -6.73 34.18
CA GLU A 275 -9.52 -5.72 34.93
C GLU A 275 -8.79 -4.38 34.96
N SER A 276 -7.48 -4.39 35.23
CA SER A 276 -6.66 -3.17 35.23
C SER A 276 -6.51 -2.60 33.82
N PHE A 277 -6.30 -3.45 32.82
CA PHE A 277 -6.24 -3.02 31.42
C PHE A 277 -7.56 -2.40 30.93
N SER A 278 -8.70 -2.93 31.37
CA SER A 278 -10.03 -2.45 30.97
C SER A 278 -10.28 -0.98 31.37
N LYS A 279 -9.57 -0.45 32.38
CA LYS A 279 -9.67 0.95 32.82
C LYS A 279 -9.22 1.97 31.77
N ILE A 280 -8.48 1.54 30.74
CA ILE A 280 -8.07 2.40 29.62
C ILE A 280 -9.25 2.72 28.69
N PHE A 281 -10.27 1.85 28.67
CA PHE A 281 -11.37 1.89 27.71
C PHE A 281 -12.71 2.15 28.41
N GLU A 282 -13.61 2.85 27.72
CA GLU A 282 -14.97 3.09 28.21
C GLU A 282 -15.88 1.86 27.99
N ASP A 283 -15.66 1.15 26.88
CA ASP A 283 -16.42 -0.04 26.50
C ASP A 283 -15.60 -1.31 26.79
N LYS A 284 -16.23 -2.27 27.49
CA LYS A 284 -15.63 -3.56 27.83
C LYS A 284 -15.40 -4.44 26.61
N GLN A 285 -16.20 -4.31 25.56
CA GLN A 285 -15.99 -5.09 24.32
C GLN A 285 -14.75 -4.59 23.57
N GLU A 286 -14.57 -3.27 23.48
CA GLU A 286 -13.36 -2.65 22.92
C GLU A 286 -12.12 -3.07 23.72
N ALA A 287 -12.22 -3.13 25.06
CA ALA A 287 -11.15 -3.59 25.94
C ALA A 287 -10.75 -5.05 25.69
N LEU A 288 -11.72 -5.97 25.51
CA LEU A 288 -11.45 -7.38 25.22
C LEU A 288 -10.69 -7.53 23.90
N VAL A 289 -11.19 -6.90 22.83
CA VAL A 289 -10.52 -6.95 21.52
C VAL A 289 -9.12 -6.33 21.58
N ALA A 290 -8.94 -5.26 22.36
CA ALA A 290 -7.64 -4.67 22.56
C ALA A 290 -6.72 -5.61 23.34
N PHE A 291 -7.20 -6.25 24.41
CA PHE A 291 -6.41 -7.14 25.27
C PHE A 291 -5.86 -8.34 24.50
N ASP A 292 -6.62 -8.91 23.57
CA ASP A 292 -6.19 -9.99 22.68
C ASP A 292 -4.94 -9.63 21.84
N TYR A 293 -4.68 -8.35 21.58
CA TYR A 293 -3.44 -7.94 20.89
C TYR A 293 -2.21 -8.00 21.78
N PHE A 294 -2.40 -7.85 23.10
CA PHE A 294 -1.33 -7.77 24.10
C PHE A 294 -1.03 -9.13 24.73
N ASP A 295 -2.06 -9.93 25.03
CA ASP A 295 -1.94 -11.28 25.60
C ASP A 295 -1.76 -12.31 24.47
N TYR A 296 -0.56 -12.37 23.89
CA TYR A 296 -0.26 -13.39 22.88
C TYR A 296 0.14 -14.74 23.49
N SER A 297 0.41 -14.79 24.79
CA SER A 297 0.72 -16.02 25.54
C SER A 297 -0.55 -16.77 25.96
N ASN A 298 -1.72 -16.12 25.88
CA ASN A 298 -3.04 -16.62 26.28
C ASN A 298 -3.11 -17.06 27.75
N ASP A 299 -2.35 -16.42 28.62
CA ASP A 299 -2.34 -16.70 30.06
C ASP A 299 -3.19 -15.69 30.86
N GLN A 300 -3.92 -14.81 30.18
CA GLN A 300 -4.79 -13.77 30.75
C GLN A 300 -4.03 -12.70 31.54
N LEU A 301 -2.70 -12.69 31.42
CA LEU A 301 -1.80 -11.72 32.01
C LEU A 301 -0.98 -11.07 30.89
N VAL A 302 -0.62 -9.80 31.05
CA VAL A 302 0.25 -9.12 30.10
C VAL A 302 1.54 -8.73 30.79
N HIS A 303 2.63 -9.38 30.39
CA HIS A 303 3.97 -9.12 30.91
C HIS A 303 4.61 -7.86 30.29
N LYS A 304 5.65 -7.30 30.94
CA LYS A 304 6.39 -6.11 30.46
C LYS A 304 6.85 -6.21 29.01
N LYS A 305 7.39 -7.37 28.64
CA LYS A 305 7.89 -7.65 27.29
C LYS A 305 6.76 -7.60 26.28
N GLU A 306 5.65 -8.27 26.58
CA GLU A 306 4.48 -8.34 25.71
C GLU A 306 3.87 -6.97 25.48
N PHE A 307 3.74 -6.18 26.55
CA PHE A 307 3.22 -4.82 26.47
C PHE A 307 4.09 -3.91 25.61
N ARG A 308 5.40 -3.92 25.84
CA ARG A 308 6.38 -3.15 25.06
C ARG A 308 6.36 -3.56 23.59
N ASP A 309 6.51 -4.86 23.33
CA ASP A 309 6.66 -5.38 21.98
C ASP A 309 5.38 -5.17 21.17
N THR A 310 4.21 -5.24 21.80
CA THR A 310 2.92 -4.93 21.14
C THR A 310 2.82 -3.46 20.71
N ILE A 311 3.21 -2.51 21.57
CA ILE A 311 3.19 -1.08 21.23
C ILE A 311 4.21 -0.75 20.13
N ILE A 312 5.42 -1.34 20.21
CA ILE A 312 6.42 -1.22 19.15
C ILE A 312 5.87 -1.80 17.85
N ASN A 313 5.24 -2.97 17.88
CA ASN A 313 4.64 -3.61 16.72
C ASN A 313 3.54 -2.75 16.09
N PHE A 314 2.69 -2.10 16.88
CA PHE A 314 1.69 -1.16 16.35
C PHE A 314 2.33 0.01 15.59
N TYR A 315 3.40 0.58 16.14
CA TYR A 315 4.18 1.62 15.45
C TYR A 315 4.83 1.09 14.16
N GLN A 316 5.41 -0.10 14.19
CA GLN A 316 6.06 -0.69 13.02
C GLN A 316 5.08 -1.06 11.91
N GLU A 317 3.94 -1.66 12.24
CA GLU A 317 2.88 -1.97 11.27
C GLU A 317 2.38 -0.70 10.58
N ARG A 318 2.31 0.41 11.31
CA ARG A 318 2.04 1.73 10.74
C ARG A 318 3.13 2.17 9.75
N LEU A 319 4.41 2.00 10.08
CA LEU A 319 5.52 2.29 9.16
C LEU A 319 5.53 1.37 7.92
N ILE A 320 5.22 0.10 8.10
CA ILE A 320 5.11 -0.87 7.00
C ILE A 320 3.98 -0.44 6.06
N LEU A 321 2.85 0.02 6.60
CA LEU A 321 1.75 0.56 5.80
C LEU A 321 2.19 1.80 5.02
N THR A 322 2.89 2.78 5.62
CA THR A 322 3.36 3.97 4.89
C THR A 322 4.36 3.62 3.80
N LYS A 323 5.32 2.73 4.07
CA LYS A 323 6.26 2.18 3.06
C LYS A 323 5.50 1.49 1.91
N SER A 324 4.50 0.68 2.24
CA SER A 324 3.68 -0.01 1.23
C SER A 324 2.86 0.98 0.39
N LEU A 325 2.28 2.01 1.00
CA LEU A 325 1.57 3.08 0.29
C LEU A 325 2.48 3.83 -0.68
N LYS A 326 3.69 4.19 -0.24
CA LYS A 326 4.70 4.87 -1.09
C LYS A 326 5.05 4.01 -2.31
N SER A 327 5.29 2.71 -2.10
CA SER A 327 5.56 1.75 -3.17
C SER A 327 4.40 1.67 -4.17
N VAL A 328 3.16 1.47 -3.67
CA VAL A 328 1.95 1.38 -4.50
C VAL A 328 1.70 2.68 -5.25
N LYS A 329 1.91 3.84 -4.64
CA LYS A 329 1.79 5.16 -5.29
C LYS A 329 2.81 5.34 -6.42
N SER A 330 4.07 4.97 -6.17
CA SER A 330 5.12 5.03 -7.19
C SER A 330 4.75 4.17 -8.40
N PHE A 331 4.29 2.95 -8.15
CA PHE A 331 3.79 2.05 -9.18
C PHE A 331 2.61 2.64 -9.96
N CYS A 332 1.60 3.19 -9.26
CA CYS A 332 0.48 3.88 -9.91
C CYS A 332 0.98 5.02 -10.81
N ASN A 333 1.96 5.81 -10.36
CA ASN A 333 2.50 6.92 -11.15
C ASN A 333 3.18 6.43 -12.45
N VAL A 334 3.83 5.26 -12.42
CA VAL A 334 4.39 4.63 -13.64
C VAL A 334 3.28 4.23 -14.61
N ILE A 335 2.24 3.54 -14.13
CA ILE A 335 1.09 3.16 -14.98
C ILE A 335 0.40 4.40 -15.54
N VAL A 336 0.16 5.41 -14.72
CA VAL A 336 -0.47 6.66 -15.13
C VAL A 336 0.34 7.33 -16.24
N ARG A 337 1.67 7.33 -16.14
CA ARG A 337 2.54 7.86 -17.19
C ARG A 337 2.37 7.09 -18.51
N LEU A 338 2.30 5.76 -18.47
CA LEU A 338 2.06 4.94 -19.65
C LEU A 338 0.68 5.21 -20.27
N ILE A 339 -0.36 5.33 -19.45
CA ILE A 339 -1.71 5.68 -19.91
C ILE A 339 -1.71 7.05 -20.57
N TYR A 340 -1.03 8.05 -20.00
CA TYR A 340 -0.90 9.38 -20.63
C TYR A 340 -0.22 9.31 -22.00
N VAL A 341 0.83 8.49 -22.17
CA VAL A 341 1.47 8.30 -23.48
C VAL A 341 0.48 7.76 -24.51
N ILE A 342 -0.33 6.77 -24.13
CA ILE A 342 -1.36 6.19 -25.00
C ILE A 342 -2.44 7.24 -25.35
N ILE A 343 -2.90 8.02 -24.37
CA ILE A 343 -3.87 9.09 -24.61
C ILE A 343 -3.31 10.15 -25.56
N LEU A 344 -2.05 10.58 -25.37
CA LEU A 344 -1.40 11.54 -26.26
C LEU A 344 -1.32 11.00 -27.70
N PHE A 345 -1.02 9.72 -27.85
CA PHE A 345 -0.99 9.06 -29.16
C PHE A 345 -2.37 9.00 -29.82
N ILE A 346 -3.41 8.63 -29.07
CA ILE A 346 -4.79 8.63 -29.58
C ILE A 346 -5.23 10.04 -29.98
N SER A 347 -4.98 11.03 -29.11
CA SER A 347 -5.30 12.42 -29.43
C SER A 347 -4.57 12.92 -30.67
N PHE A 348 -3.30 12.53 -30.86
CA PHE A 348 -2.55 12.84 -32.07
C PHE A 348 -3.22 12.25 -33.33
N LEU A 349 -3.70 11.02 -33.28
CA LEU A 349 -4.45 10.41 -34.40
C LEU A 349 -5.74 11.17 -34.70
N LEU A 350 -6.49 11.58 -33.67
CA LEU A 350 -7.71 12.38 -33.86
C LEU A 350 -7.40 13.75 -34.47
N SER A 351 -6.27 14.37 -34.10
CA SER A 351 -5.83 15.63 -34.71
C SER A 351 -5.59 15.50 -36.22
N LEU A 352 -5.04 14.37 -36.68
CA LEU A 352 -4.86 14.11 -38.10
C LEU A 352 -6.19 14.03 -38.86
N ILE A 353 -7.26 13.53 -38.22
CA ILE A 353 -8.61 13.49 -38.80
C ILE A 353 -9.11 14.90 -39.07
N ILE A 354 -8.97 15.81 -38.09
CA ILE A 354 -9.41 17.20 -38.19
C ILE A 354 -8.62 17.95 -39.28
N LEU A 355 -7.33 17.64 -39.43
CA LEU A 355 -6.49 18.17 -40.50
C LEU A 355 -6.81 17.58 -41.89
N LYS A 356 -7.74 16.61 -41.98
CA LYS A 356 -8.08 15.86 -43.20
C LYS A 356 -6.89 15.12 -43.82
N VAL A 357 -5.94 14.69 -42.98
CA VAL A 357 -4.81 13.86 -43.40
C VAL A 357 -5.25 12.39 -43.43
N SER A 358 -4.87 11.66 -44.48
CA SER A 358 -5.21 10.24 -44.61
C SER A 358 -4.48 9.39 -43.56
N ILE A 359 -5.20 8.93 -42.53
CA ILE A 359 -4.63 8.12 -41.43
C ILE A 359 -4.39 6.66 -41.84
N THR A 360 -5.05 6.18 -42.89
CA THR A 360 -4.98 4.77 -43.34
C THR A 360 -3.55 4.29 -43.57
N LYS A 361 -2.73 5.08 -44.29
CA LYS A 361 -1.32 4.77 -44.54
C LYS A 361 -0.49 4.78 -43.25
N PHE A 362 -0.70 5.76 -42.39
CA PHE A 362 0.00 5.88 -41.12
C PHE A 362 -0.33 4.72 -40.16
N LEU A 363 -1.62 4.39 -40.06
CA LEU A 363 -2.11 3.31 -39.21
C LEU A 363 -1.66 1.93 -39.74
N SER A 364 -1.57 1.75 -41.05
CA SER A 364 -1.04 0.51 -41.65
C SER A 364 0.42 0.27 -41.26
N VAL A 365 1.26 1.31 -41.29
CA VAL A 365 2.69 1.22 -40.89
C VAL A 365 2.83 1.02 -39.38
N LEU A 366 1.98 1.68 -38.59
CA LEU A 366 1.96 1.49 -37.14
C LEU A 366 1.45 0.11 -36.74
N ALA A 367 0.45 -0.43 -37.44
CA ALA A 367 -0.08 -1.75 -37.17
C ALA A 367 0.97 -2.82 -37.46
N SER A 368 1.67 -2.73 -38.60
CA SER A 368 2.73 -3.68 -38.93
C SER A 368 3.91 -3.59 -37.97
N SER A 369 4.39 -2.39 -37.63
CA SER A 369 5.48 -2.20 -36.67
C SER A 369 5.08 -2.59 -35.24
N GLY A 370 3.87 -2.24 -34.81
CA GLY A 370 3.31 -2.61 -33.51
C GLY A 370 3.15 -4.13 -33.36
N PHE A 371 2.77 -4.82 -34.44
CA PHE A 371 2.70 -6.28 -34.46
C PHE A 371 4.06 -6.93 -34.24
N VAL A 372 5.11 -6.41 -34.87
CA VAL A 372 6.49 -6.86 -34.65
C VAL A 372 6.92 -6.65 -33.19
N ILE A 373 6.67 -5.46 -32.64
CA ILE A 373 6.96 -5.16 -31.22
C ILE A 373 6.18 -6.11 -30.30
N HIS A 374 4.93 -6.43 -30.62
CA HIS A 374 4.13 -7.38 -29.86
C HIS A 374 4.74 -8.78 -29.86
N ILE A 375 5.15 -9.30 -31.02
CA ILE A 375 5.77 -10.64 -31.11
C ILE A 375 7.02 -10.73 -30.20
N PHE A 376 7.87 -9.70 -30.21
CA PHE A 376 9.08 -9.69 -29.37
C PHE A 376 8.79 -9.37 -27.90
N GLY A 377 7.76 -8.56 -27.60
CA GLY A 377 7.45 -8.04 -26.27
C GLY A 377 6.36 -8.80 -25.51
N ALA A 378 5.60 -9.68 -26.15
CA ALA A 378 4.45 -10.37 -25.55
C ALA A 378 4.83 -11.11 -24.25
N ASN A 379 5.97 -11.79 -24.25
CA ASN A 379 6.48 -12.50 -23.08
C ASN A 379 6.78 -11.57 -21.90
N MET A 380 7.25 -10.35 -22.15
CA MET A 380 7.52 -9.37 -21.09
C MET A 380 6.22 -8.83 -20.48
N ILE A 381 5.22 -8.58 -21.33
CA ILE A 381 3.89 -8.13 -20.87
C ILE A 381 3.26 -9.21 -19.99
N ASP A 382 3.29 -10.48 -20.42
CA ASP A 382 2.78 -11.61 -19.63
C ASP A 382 3.48 -11.71 -18.27
N LYS A 383 4.82 -11.60 -18.22
CA LYS A 383 5.58 -11.60 -16.96
C LYS A 383 5.18 -10.46 -16.03
N ILE A 384 4.99 -9.25 -16.55
CA ILE A 384 4.57 -8.08 -15.76
C ILE A 384 3.15 -8.28 -15.22
N VAL A 385 2.22 -8.72 -16.06
CA VAL A 385 0.82 -8.98 -15.67
C VAL A 385 0.75 -10.02 -14.56
N LYS A 386 1.46 -11.16 -14.70
CA LYS A 386 1.53 -12.19 -13.66
C LYS A 386 2.17 -11.68 -12.38
N SER A 387 3.21 -10.85 -12.48
CA SER A 387 3.84 -10.24 -11.32
C SER A 387 2.88 -9.33 -10.54
N ILE A 388 2.08 -8.54 -11.25
CA ILE A 388 1.04 -7.67 -10.66
C ILE A 388 -0.09 -8.52 -10.06
N LEU A 389 -0.50 -9.59 -10.74
CA LEU A 389 -1.56 -10.47 -10.25
C LEU A 389 -1.16 -11.18 -8.95
N LEU A 390 0.11 -11.57 -8.81
CA LEU A 390 0.65 -12.12 -7.56
C LEU A 390 0.54 -11.09 -6.41
N LEU A 391 0.89 -9.83 -6.68
CA LEU A 391 0.72 -8.74 -5.70
C LEU A 391 -0.73 -8.49 -5.32
N ILE A 392 -1.68 -8.63 -6.23
CA ILE A 392 -3.11 -8.39 -5.93
C ILE A 392 -3.71 -9.57 -5.16
N SER A 393 -3.37 -10.80 -5.56
CA SER A 393 -3.94 -12.02 -4.98
C SER A 393 -3.37 -12.37 -3.60
N HIS A 394 -2.19 -11.85 -3.25
CA HIS A 394 -1.53 -12.07 -1.96
C HIS A 394 -1.56 -13.54 -1.48
N PRO A 395 -1.07 -14.51 -2.29
CA PRO A 395 -1.06 -15.93 -1.90
C PRO A 395 -0.21 -16.18 -0.65
N TYR A 396 0.77 -15.32 -0.39
CA TYR A 396 1.61 -15.28 0.81
C TYR A 396 2.00 -13.82 1.11
N ASP A 397 2.43 -13.58 2.34
CA ASP A 397 2.88 -12.28 2.83
C ASP A 397 4.32 -12.35 3.39
N ILE A 398 4.94 -11.20 3.65
CA ILE A 398 6.29 -11.14 4.24
C ILE A 398 6.28 -11.81 5.61
N GLY A 399 7.23 -12.71 5.85
CA GLY A 399 7.33 -13.52 7.06
C GLY A 399 6.64 -14.89 6.98
N ASP A 400 5.82 -15.15 5.95
CA ASP A 400 5.21 -16.46 5.76
C ASP A 400 6.25 -17.55 5.45
N GLU A 401 6.00 -18.74 5.96
CA GLU A 401 6.70 -19.96 5.58
C GLU A 401 5.93 -20.63 4.44
N VAL A 402 6.61 -20.80 3.31
CA VAL A 402 6.03 -21.37 2.09
C VAL A 402 6.91 -22.49 1.57
N ILE A 403 6.29 -23.44 0.89
CA ILE A 403 7.01 -24.46 0.12
C ILE A 403 6.86 -24.11 -1.34
N VAL A 404 7.99 -23.84 -1.99
CA VAL A 404 8.08 -23.53 -3.42
C VAL A 404 9.06 -24.52 -4.03
N SER A 405 8.67 -25.22 -5.10
CA SER A 405 9.53 -26.19 -5.78
C SER A 405 10.14 -27.25 -4.83
N ASN A 406 9.37 -27.69 -3.82
CA ASN A 406 9.77 -28.64 -2.77
C ASN A 406 10.86 -28.16 -1.79
N GLU A 407 11.21 -26.87 -1.80
CA GLU A 407 12.08 -26.27 -0.80
C GLU A 407 11.26 -25.46 0.21
N GLU A 408 11.59 -25.58 1.50
CA GLU A 408 10.97 -24.80 2.58
C GLU A 408 11.64 -23.42 2.69
N LEU A 409 10.87 -22.37 2.42
CA LEU A 409 11.36 -21.02 2.29
C LEU A 409 10.57 -20.06 3.18
N LYS A 410 11.24 -19.07 3.76
CA LYS A 410 10.61 -17.97 4.49
C LYS A 410 10.62 -16.71 3.63
N VAL A 411 9.47 -16.06 3.46
CA VAL A 411 9.37 -14.82 2.66
C VAL A 411 10.10 -13.70 3.40
N PHE A 412 11.21 -13.22 2.83
CA PHE A 412 11.98 -12.12 3.43
C PHE A 412 11.54 -10.75 2.91
N LYS A 413 11.40 -10.62 1.59
CA LYS A 413 11.03 -9.36 0.96
C LYS A 413 10.21 -9.60 -0.30
N MET A 414 9.10 -8.90 -0.44
CA MET A 414 8.28 -8.94 -1.63
C MET A 414 8.49 -7.65 -2.45
N GLY A 415 8.99 -7.80 -3.67
CA GLY A 415 9.16 -6.70 -4.63
C GLY A 415 8.13 -6.75 -5.76
N LEU A 416 8.19 -5.76 -6.66
CA LEU A 416 7.25 -5.65 -7.77
C LEU A 416 7.36 -6.81 -8.77
N LEU A 417 8.59 -7.10 -9.19
CA LEU A 417 8.89 -8.12 -10.21
C LEU A 417 9.40 -9.44 -9.62
N SER A 418 9.91 -9.39 -8.39
CA SER A 418 10.57 -10.53 -7.76
C SER A 418 10.34 -10.56 -6.26
N THR A 419 10.29 -11.76 -5.70
CA THR A 419 10.23 -12.00 -4.26
C THR A 419 11.53 -12.65 -3.81
N SER A 420 12.07 -12.18 -2.69
CA SER A 420 13.23 -12.75 -2.01
C SER A 420 12.77 -13.59 -0.83
N PHE A 421 13.30 -14.79 -0.75
CA PHE A 421 13.07 -15.78 0.29
C PHE A 421 14.37 -16.10 1.00
N ILE A 422 14.26 -16.62 2.21
CA ILE A 422 15.38 -17.17 2.98
C ILE A 422 15.15 -18.67 3.12
N ASN A 423 16.15 -19.47 2.75
CA ASN A 423 16.13 -20.91 2.97
C ASN A 423 16.50 -21.25 4.43
N ILE A 424 16.31 -22.50 4.85
CA ILE A 424 16.66 -22.98 6.19
C ILE A 424 18.15 -22.74 6.51
N GLU A 425 19.02 -22.81 5.51
CA GLU A 425 20.46 -22.53 5.62
C GLU A 425 20.80 -21.03 5.72
N GLY A 426 19.82 -20.14 5.63
CA GLY A 426 20.02 -18.68 5.67
C GLY A 426 20.32 -18.03 4.32
N HIS A 427 20.41 -18.79 3.23
CA HIS A 427 20.61 -18.25 1.87
C HIS A 427 19.42 -17.41 1.38
N ILE A 428 19.71 -16.26 0.76
CA ILE A 428 18.68 -15.42 0.13
C ILE A 428 18.46 -15.89 -1.31
N LEU A 429 17.30 -16.49 -1.57
CA LEU A 429 16.87 -16.92 -2.90
C LEU A 429 15.93 -15.89 -3.50
N LYS A 430 16.11 -15.55 -4.78
CA LYS A 430 15.28 -14.55 -5.46
C LYS A 430 14.58 -15.18 -6.65
N PHE A 431 13.25 -15.13 -6.64
CA PHE A 431 12.41 -15.66 -7.71
C PHE A 431 11.62 -14.55 -8.38
N ASN A 432 11.38 -14.65 -9.69
CA ASN A 432 10.47 -13.73 -10.37
C ASN A 432 9.03 -14.05 -9.97
N ASN A 433 8.23 -13.01 -9.76
CA ASN A 433 6.82 -13.16 -9.40
C ASN A 433 6.01 -13.85 -10.51
N SER A 434 6.41 -13.66 -11.77
CA SER A 434 5.81 -14.38 -12.91
C SER A 434 5.92 -15.90 -12.79
N ASP A 435 7.07 -16.38 -12.29
CA ASP A 435 7.40 -17.80 -12.25
C ASP A 435 6.75 -18.44 -11.01
N LEU A 436 6.74 -17.71 -9.89
CA LEU A 436 6.02 -18.09 -8.67
C LEU A 436 4.52 -18.29 -8.93
N LEU A 437 3.88 -17.40 -9.71
CA LEU A 437 2.46 -17.55 -10.01
C LEU A 437 2.14 -18.77 -10.88
N ASN A 438 3.07 -19.21 -11.73
CA ASN A 438 2.90 -20.41 -12.54
C ASN A 438 3.12 -21.70 -11.73
N ASN A 439 3.81 -21.61 -10.59
CA ASN A 439 4.15 -22.75 -9.75
C ASN A 439 3.13 -22.95 -8.63
N LYS A 440 3.01 -24.19 -8.14
CA LYS A 440 2.23 -24.48 -6.93
C LYS A 440 2.97 -23.96 -5.72
N ILE A 441 2.30 -23.15 -4.90
CA ILE A 441 2.84 -22.60 -3.66
C ILE A 441 2.02 -23.14 -2.49
N PHE A 442 2.68 -23.82 -1.57
CA PHE A 442 2.03 -24.28 -0.35
C PHE A 442 2.34 -23.28 0.77
N ASN A 443 1.37 -22.45 1.14
CA ASN A 443 1.52 -21.55 2.27
C ASN A 443 1.29 -22.32 3.57
N MET A 444 2.36 -22.52 4.34
CA MET A 444 2.28 -23.21 5.62
C MET A 444 1.72 -22.27 6.68
N THR A 445 2.10 -21.01 6.73
CA THR A 445 1.63 -20.09 7.78
C THR A 445 0.13 -19.82 7.74
N LYS A 446 -0.49 -19.76 6.55
CA LYS A 446 -1.94 -19.51 6.38
C LYS A 446 -2.83 -20.74 6.58
N ALA A 447 -2.28 -21.94 6.75
CA ALA A 447 -3.09 -23.14 6.93
C ALA A 447 -3.86 -23.09 8.27
N PRO A 448 -5.19 -23.28 8.28
CA PRO A 448 -6.01 -23.12 9.49
C PRO A 448 -5.79 -24.24 10.51
N GLU A 449 -5.56 -25.46 10.04
CA GLU A 449 -5.26 -26.63 10.87
C GLU A 449 -3.94 -27.24 10.45
N LYS A 450 -3.11 -27.63 11.42
CA LYS A 450 -1.86 -28.31 11.17
C LYS A 450 -2.02 -29.80 11.39
N ILE A 451 -1.53 -30.58 10.43
CA ILE A 451 -1.62 -32.03 10.45
C ILE A 451 -0.25 -32.61 10.75
N LEU A 452 -0.20 -33.55 11.70
CA LEU A 452 0.93 -34.42 11.94
C LEU A 452 0.57 -35.82 11.42
N ILE A 453 1.40 -36.32 10.51
CA ILE A 453 1.27 -37.67 9.97
C ILE A 453 2.40 -38.52 10.55
N PHE A 454 2.03 -39.68 11.09
CA PHE A 454 2.92 -40.69 11.64
C PHE A 454 2.71 -41.98 10.90
N ASN A 455 3.72 -42.42 10.15
CA ASN A 455 3.68 -43.64 9.36
C ASN A 455 4.30 -44.77 10.18
N PHE A 456 3.67 -45.92 10.18
CA PHE A 456 4.15 -47.11 10.88
C PHE A 456 3.69 -48.38 10.19
N SER A 457 4.45 -49.45 10.38
CA SER A 457 4.17 -50.79 9.87
C SER A 457 3.59 -51.66 10.98
N LEU A 458 2.51 -52.38 10.67
CA LEU A 458 1.81 -53.28 11.57
C LEU A 458 1.84 -54.70 11.00
N PRO A 459 2.28 -55.74 11.74
CA PRO A 459 2.10 -57.13 11.29
C PRO A 459 0.65 -57.47 10.92
N SER A 460 0.43 -58.25 9.87
CA SER A 460 -0.93 -58.61 9.42
C SER A 460 -1.69 -59.53 10.37
N GLU A 461 -0.97 -60.24 11.25
CA GLU A 461 -1.52 -61.15 12.25
C GLU A 461 -2.00 -60.45 13.54
N ILE A 462 -2.00 -59.11 13.59
CA ILE A 462 -2.39 -58.39 14.80
C ILE A 462 -3.88 -58.65 15.14
N PRO A 463 -4.19 -59.09 16.38
CA PRO A 463 -5.56 -59.25 16.82
C PRO A 463 -6.33 -57.91 16.83
N ASN A 464 -7.57 -57.92 16.36
CA ASN A 464 -8.47 -56.75 16.40
C ASN A 464 -8.60 -56.14 17.80
N SER A 465 -8.54 -56.97 18.86
CA SER A 465 -8.58 -56.52 20.25
C SER A 465 -7.42 -55.58 20.61
N LYS A 466 -6.21 -55.83 20.11
CA LYS A 466 -5.05 -54.95 20.33
C LYS A 466 -5.17 -53.63 19.57
N LEU A 467 -5.73 -53.65 18.36
CA LEU A 467 -5.98 -52.43 17.58
C LEU A 467 -7.00 -51.52 18.26
N ILE A 468 -8.06 -52.10 18.84
CA ILE A 468 -9.05 -51.36 19.63
C ILE A 468 -8.39 -50.75 20.87
N GLN A 469 -7.55 -51.51 21.59
CA GLN A 469 -6.81 -51.00 22.74
C GLN A 469 -5.86 -49.85 22.36
N LEU A 470 -5.14 -49.97 21.24
CA LEU A 470 -4.28 -48.91 20.71
C LEU A 470 -5.10 -47.64 20.42
N LYS A 471 -6.25 -47.78 19.74
CA LYS A 471 -7.14 -46.67 19.42
C LYS A 471 -7.64 -45.96 20.69
N ASN A 472 -8.04 -46.72 21.70
CA ASN A 472 -8.53 -46.16 22.96
C ASN A 472 -7.42 -45.40 23.70
N LYS A 473 -6.21 -45.96 23.81
CA LYS A 473 -5.09 -45.26 24.46
C LYS A 473 -4.68 -43.98 23.74
N ILE A 474 -4.68 -43.97 22.41
CA ILE A 474 -4.42 -42.74 21.64
C ILE A 474 -5.51 -41.70 21.94
N TYR A 475 -6.77 -42.11 22.02
CA TYR A 475 -7.87 -41.21 22.35
C TYR A 475 -7.75 -40.63 23.76
N ASP A 476 -7.35 -41.43 24.74
CA ASP A 476 -7.11 -40.98 26.12
C ASP A 476 -6.00 -39.92 26.18
N PHE A 477 -4.89 -40.13 25.46
CA PHE A 477 -3.82 -39.13 25.36
C PHE A 477 -4.28 -37.81 24.74
N LEU A 478 -5.13 -37.86 23.71
CA LEU A 478 -5.66 -36.65 23.07
C LEU A 478 -6.61 -35.89 24.00
N LYS A 479 -7.34 -36.60 24.87
CA LYS A 479 -8.18 -35.98 25.91
C LYS A 479 -7.34 -35.30 26.99
N GLU A 480 -6.25 -35.93 27.43
CA GLU A 480 -5.34 -35.34 28.42
C GLU A 480 -4.64 -34.09 27.86
N ASN A 481 -4.32 -34.08 26.56
CA ASN A 481 -3.62 -32.99 25.87
C ASN A 481 -4.56 -32.15 24.98
N PHE A 482 -5.77 -31.83 25.47
CA PHE A 482 -6.82 -31.19 24.67
C PHE A 482 -6.48 -29.79 24.16
N PHE A 483 -5.53 -29.10 24.81
CA PHE A 483 -5.07 -27.76 24.43
C PHE A 483 -4.22 -27.80 23.14
N ASP A 484 -3.36 -28.80 22.99
CA ASP A 484 -2.43 -28.89 21.86
C ASP A 484 -3.00 -29.71 20.68
N TYR A 485 -3.89 -30.67 20.95
CA TYR A 485 -4.46 -31.57 19.94
C TYR A 485 -5.98 -31.42 19.79
N HIS A 486 -6.49 -31.77 18.61
CA HIS A 486 -7.90 -32.07 18.45
C HIS A 486 -8.21 -33.48 18.96
N ASP A 487 -9.45 -33.67 19.40
CA ASP A 487 -10.01 -34.94 19.88
C ASP A 487 -10.20 -35.99 18.76
N THR A 488 -10.16 -35.56 17.50
CA THR A 488 -10.29 -36.44 16.33
C THR A 488 -8.93 -36.84 15.74
N PHE A 489 -8.75 -38.14 15.50
CA PHE A 489 -7.66 -38.69 14.71
C PHE A 489 -8.15 -39.72 13.70
N LYS A 490 -7.35 -39.97 12.66
CA LYS A 490 -7.63 -41.01 11.66
C LYS A 490 -6.47 -41.98 11.58
N ILE A 491 -6.77 -43.26 11.48
CA ILE A 491 -5.81 -44.29 11.08
C ILE A 491 -6.17 -44.66 9.64
N VAL A 492 -5.23 -44.48 8.71
CA VAL A 492 -5.45 -44.69 7.27
C VAL A 492 -4.44 -45.71 6.76
N ASN A 493 -4.87 -46.67 5.95
CA ASN A 493 -3.95 -47.57 5.24
C ASN A 493 -3.30 -46.82 4.07
N GLU A 494 -1.97 -46.89 3.94
CA GLU A 494 -1.23 -46.21 2.86
C GLU A 494 -1.24 -47.00 1.54
N GLU A 495 -1.47 -48.32 1.56
CA GLU A 495 -1.35 -49.13 0.34
C GLU A 495 -2.55 -48.94 -0.60
N LYS A 496 -2.28 -48.35 -1.78
CA LYS A 496 -3.19 -48.37 -2.95
C LYS A 496 -2.76 -49.34 -4.05
N THR A 497 -1.50 -49.78 -4.05
CA THR A 497 -0.91 -50.67 -5.08
C THR A 497 0.25 -51.47 -4.49
N GLY A 498 0.08 -52.78 -4.30
CA GLY A 498 1.19 -53.70 -3.99
C GLY A 498 1.08 -54.37 -2.62
N SER A 499 0.64 -55.63 -2.64
CA SER A 499 0.41 -56.53 -1.53
C SER A 499 1.70 -56.94 -0.81
N SER A 500 1.97 -56.36 0.36
CA SER A 500 2.81 -57.03 1.35
C SER A 500 1.92 -57.76 2.37
N ILE A 501 1.67 -59.05 2.14
CA ILE A 501 0.76 -59.89 2.97
C ILE A 501 1.20 -59.91 4.46
N LYS A 502 2.47 -59.63 4.73
CA LYS A 502 3.07 -59.71 6.06
C LYS A 502 2.84 -58.45 6.92
N ASN A 503 2.82 -57.26 6.32
CA ASN A 503 2.85 -55.99 7.04
C ASN A 503 1.87 -54.97 6.43
N ILE A 504 1.02 -54.38 7.25
CA ILE A 504 0.09 -53.31 6.90
C ILE A 504 0.76 -51.97 7.20
N ARG A 505 1.00 -51.16 6.16
CA ARG A 505 1.46 -49.77 6.35
C ARG A 505 0.27 -48.87 6.70
N ALA A 506 0.30 -48.31 7.90
CA ALA A 506 -0.74 -47.43 8.41
C ALA A 506 -0.17 -46.07 8.79
N SER A 507 -1.01 -45.04 8.66
CA SER A 507 -0.67 -43.68 9.03
C SER A 507 -1.69 -43.11 9.99
N ILE A 508 -1.21 -42.65 11.15
CA ILE A 508 -2.00 -41.88 12.10
C ILE A 508 -1.92 -40.41 11.69
N VAL A 509 -3.09 -39.83 11.44
CA VAL A 509 -3.27 -38.43 11.09
C VAL A 509 -3.85 -37.70 12.30
N LEU A 510 -3.02 -36.89 12.95
CA LEU A 510 -3.39 -36.03 14.07
C LEU A 510 -3.56 -34.58 13.60
N LYS A 511 -4.58 -33.91 14.12
CA LYS A 511 -4.76 -32.47 13.95
C LYS A 511 -4.30 -31.75 15.22
N CYS A 512 -3.48 -30.73 15.06
CA CYS A 512 -3.02 -29.88 16.16
C CYS A 512 -3.72 -28.53 16.12
N LYS A 513 -4.03 -27.99 17.30
CA LYS A 513 -4.63 -26.66 17.45
C LYS A 513 -3.54 -25.61 17.43
N GLY A 514 -3.75 -24.53 16.68
CA GLY A 514 -3.28 -23.19 17.07
C GLY A 514 -1.79 -22.81 17.01
N TYR A 515 -0.88 -23.40 16.22
CA TYR A 515 0.52 -22.94 16.26
C TYR A 515 1.21 -22.71 14.91
N LYS A 516 1.81 -21.51 14.78
CA LYS A 516 2.62 -21.06 13.63
C LYS A 516 4.10 -21.45 13.71
N ASN A 517 4.59 -21.88 14.88
CA ASN A 517 6.04 -21.99 15.13
C ASN A 517 6.55 -23.45 14.98
N LYS A 518 7.55 -23.65 14.09
CA LYS A 518 8.21 -24.97 13.85
C LYS A 518 8.72 -25.68 15.12
N PRO A 519 9.34 -25.01 16.12
CA PRO A 519 9.89 -25.69 17.31
C PRO A 519 8.82 -26.39 18.15
N LYS A 520 7.68 -25.73 18.40
CA LYS A 520 6.58 -26.34 19.16
C LYS A 520 6.01 -27.56 18.42
N ARG A 521 5.88 -27.49 17.09
CA ARG A 521 5.46 -28.63 16.26
C ARG A 521 6.41 -29.83 16.41
N PHE A 522 7.72 -29.58 16.45
CA PHE A 522 8.71 -30.62 16.69
C PHE A 522 8.55 -31.25 18.08
N MET A 523 8.38 -30.44 19.14
CA MET A 523 8.16 -30.94 20.51
C MET A 523 6.90 -31.80 20.61
N LEU A 524 5.78 -31.36 20.02
CA LEU A 524 4.54 -32.14 19.99
C LEU A 524 4.73 -33.47 19.23
N ARG A 525 5.41 -33.43 18.08
CA ARG A 525 5.74 -34.63 17.32
C ARG A 525 6.58 -35.60 18.16
N ALA A 526 7.60 -35.11 18.87
CA ALA A 526 8.45 -35.92 19.73
C ALA A 526 7.69 -36.51 20.93
N ALA A 527 6.84 -35.71 21.58
CA ALA A 527 6.00 -36.16 22.69
C ALA A 527 5.06 -37.30 22.27
N PHE A 528 4.39 -37.13 21.13
CA PHE A 528 3.50 -38.18 20.61
C PHE A 528 4.27 -39.44 20.18
N ILE A 529 5.45 -39.31 19.55
CA ILE A 529 6.29 -40.46 19.18
C ILE A 529 6.73 -41.24 20.42
N SER A 530 7.15 -40.54 21.48
CA SER A 530 7.56 -41.16 22.74
C SER A 530 6.41 -41.96 23.35
N TYR A 531 5.22 -41.34 23.42
CA TYR A 531 4.02 -41.98 23.93
C TYR A 531 3.58 -43.19 23.08
N LEU A 532 3.60 -43.04 21.75
CA LEU A 532 3.23 -44.11 20.81
C LEU A 532 4.20 -45.30 20.91
N SER A 533 5.50 -45.03 21.03
CA SER A 533 6.52 -46.07 21.25
C SER A 533 6.25 -46.86 22.56
N GLN A 534 5.94 -46.16 23.65
CA GLN A 534 5.63 -46.78 24.94
C GLN A 534 4.36 -47.64 24.87
N ILE A 535 3.31 -47.20 24.16
CA ILE A 535 2.12 -48.02 23.94
C ILE A 535 2.43 -49.25 23.11
N CYS A 536 3.16 -49.10 22.00
CA CYS A 536 3.49 -50.22 21.13
C CYS A 536 4.32 -51.29 21.86
N GLN A 537 5.29 -50.88 22.70
CA GLN A 537 6.02 -51.80 23.57
C GLN A 537 5.10 -52.52 24.56
N ASN A 538 4.22 -51.80 25.25
CA ASN A 538 3.26 -52.38 26.20
C ASN A 538 2.29 -53.37 25.53
N LEU A 539 1.90 -53.12 24.29
CA LEU A 539 0.99 -53.99 23.52
C LEU A 539 1.72 -55.12 22.75
N LYS A 540 3.06 -55.16 22.83
CA LYS A 540 3.94 -56.05 22.05
C LYS A 540 3.66 -55.96 20.54
N ILE A 541 3.56 -54.75 20.02
CA ILE A 541 3.43 -54.46 18.59
C ILE A 541 4.83 -54.11 18.08
N SER A 542 5.38 -54.94 17.19
CA SER A 542 6.64 -54.65 16.51
C SER A 542 6.41 -53.56 15.48
N LEU A 543 7.02 -52.39 15.69
CA LEU A 543 7.12 -51.35 14.68
C LEU A 543 8.35 -51.68 13.84
N ASP A 544 8.15 -52.21 12.63
CA ASP A 544 9.25 -52.28 11.67
C ASP A 544 9.56 -50.85 11.21
N HIS A 545 10.83 -50.45 11.35
CA HIS A 545 11.35 -49.13 10.99
C HIS A 545 11.38 -48.90 9.48
#